data_AF-A0A522QTL7-F1
#
_entry.id   AF-A0A522QTL7-F1
#
_cell.length_a   1.000
_cell.length_b   1.000
_cell.length_c   1.000
_cell.angle_alpha   90.00
_cell.angle_beta   90.00
_cell.angle_gamma   90.00
#
_symmetry.space_group_name_H-M   'P 1'
#
loop_
_entity.id
_entity.type
_entity.pdbx_description
1 polymer ?
#
loop_
_entity_poly.entity_id
_entity_poly.type
_entity_poly.pdbx_seq_one_letter_code
_entity_poly.pdbx_strand_id
1 'polypeptide(L)'
;MTAIATDFSALTGTYAIDTAHSRFGFVARHAMVTKVRGAFGAFEGTATIDGDDPSRSAVSVSIDVASIETRNSMRDDHLRSNDFLDVPNFPAI
;
A
#
# COMPACT_ATOMS: atom_id res chain seq x y z
N MET A 1 -2.35 12.92 39.37
CA MET A 1 -2.38 11.75 38.46
C MET A 1 -1.30 11.99 37.43
N THR A 2 -0.12 11.39 37.64
CA THR A 2 1.06 11.62 36.77
C THR A 2 0.91 10.71 35.55
N ALA A 3 0.79 11.27 34.35
CA ALA A 3 0.81 10.49 33.13
C ALA A 3 2.22 9.93 32.92
N ILE A 4 2.33 8.61 32.78
CA ILE A 4 3.56 7.99 32.30
C ILE A 4 3.57 8.21 30.79
N ALA A 5 4.50 9.01 30.30
CA ALA A 5 4.74 9.11 28.86
C ALA A 5 5.34 7.79 28.38
N THR A 6 4.75 7.19 27.36
CA THR A 6 5.32 6.02 26.70
C THR A 6 6.58 6.46 25.97
N ASP A 7 7.72 5.87 26.31
CA ASP A 7 8.98 6.07 25.60
C ASP A 7 8.96 5.26 24.30
N PHE A 8 9.05 5.95 23.17
CA PHE A 8 9.08 5.35 21.85
C PHE A 8 10.48 5.34 21.22
N SER A 9 11.49 5.90 21.89
CA SER A 9 12.87 6.02 21.37
C SER A 9 13.44 4.67 20.93
N ALA A 10 13.13 3.60 21.68
CA ALA A 10 13.51 2.23 21.38
C ALA A 10 12.89 1.65 20.10
N LEU A 11 11.88 2.30 19.52
CA LEU A 11 11.26 1.93 18.24
C LEU A 11 11.94 2.62 17.05
N THR A 12 12.98 3.43 17.29
CA THR A 12 13.73 4.07 16.22
C THR A 12 14.48 3.02 15.41
N GLY A 13 14.29 3.03 14.09
CA GLY A 13 14.91 2.05 13.22
C GLY A 13 14.32 2.03 11.81
N THR A 14 14.87 1.16 10.96
CA THR A 14 14.33 0.88 9.63
C THR A 14 13.78 -0.54 9.59
N TYR A 15 12.54 -0.66 9.16
CA TYR A 15 11.76 -1.89 9.15
C TYR A 15 11.39 -2.23 7.71
N ALA A 16 11.56 -3.50 7.33
CA ALA A 16 11.00 -4.00 6.08
C ALA A 16 9.50 -4.24 6.23
N ILE A 17 8.72 -3.89 5.20
CA ILE A 17 7.29 -4.21 5.17
C ILE A 17 7.13 -5.72 5.01
N ASP A 18 6.44 -6.34 5.97
CA ASP A 18 6.04 -7.74 5.86
C ASP A 18 4.84 -7.87 4.92
N THR A 19 5.10 -8.38 3.73
CA THR A 19 4.10 -8.52 2.66
C THR A 19 3.03 -9.56 2.99
N ALA A 20 3.30 -10.54 3.84
CA ALA A 20 2.34 -11.59 4.21
C ALA A 20 1.25 -11.07 5.14
N HIS A 21 1.53 -10.00 5.90
CA HIS A 21 0.61 -9.40 6.87
C HIS A 21 0.21 -7.97 6.52
N SER A 22 0.60 -7.49 5.34
CA SER A 22 0.27 -6.15 4.83
C SER A 22 -0.64 -6.22 3.61
N ARG A 23 -1.38 -5.15 3.34
CA ARG A 23 -2.28 -5.08 2.17
C ARG A 23 -2.39 -3.65 1.63
N PHE A 24 -2.10 -3.48 0.35
CA PHE A 24 -2.43 -2.27 -0.41
C PHE A 24 -3.79 -2.44 -1.10
N GLY A 25 -4.86 -2.10 -0.39
CA GLY A 25 -6.24 -2.28 -0.85
C GLY A 25 -6.91 -0.99 -1.30
N PHE A 26 -7.82 -1.10 -2.26
CA PHE A 26 -8.66 0.02 -2.71
C PHE A 26 -10.14 -0.37 -2.79
N VAL A 27 -11.00 0.66 -2.82
CA VAL A 27 -12.44 0.50 -3.04
C VAL A 27 -12.93 1.57 -4.00
N ALA A 28 -13.58 1.15 -5.09
CA ALA A 28 -14.22 2.03 -6.07
C ALA A 28 -15.73 1.80 -6.09
N ARG A 29 -16.49 2.83 -6.45
CA ARG A 29 -17.94 2.69 -6.71
C ARG A 29 -18.17 2.26 -8.15
N HIS A 30 -19.11 1.33 -8.35
CA HIS A 30 -19.57 0.90 -9.65
C HIS A 30 -21.05 1.28 -9.81
N ALA A 31 -21.33 2.10 -10.84
CA ALA A 31 -22.65 2.69 -11.10
C ALA A 31 -23.31 3.33 -9.86
N MET A 32 -22.52 3.98 -9.00
CA MET A 32 -22.92 4.63 -7.73
C MET A 32 -23.49 3.72 -6.63
N VAL A 33 -23.89 2.49 -6.95
CA VAL A 33 -24.61 1.58 -6.04
C VAL A 33 -23.67 0.55 -5.41
N THR A 34 -22.87 -0.15 -6.21
CA THR A 34 -22.05 -1.27 -5.72
C THR A 34 -20.61 -0.83 -5.45
N LYS A 35 -19.92 -1.55 -4.56
CA LYS A 35 -18.51 -1.32 -4.24
C LYS A 35 -17.67 -2.43 -4.84
N VAL A 36 -16.69 -2.07 -5.66
CA VAL A 36 -15.64 -2.96 -6.13
C VAL A 36 -14.46 -2.81 -5.18
N ARG A 37 -13.98 -3.94 -4.65
CA ARG A 37 -12.81 -3.99 -3.78
C ARG A 37 -11.68 -4.65 -4.55
N GLY A 38 -10.50 -4.05 -4.51
CA GLY A 38 -9.30 -4.64 -5.07
C GLY A 38 -8.10 -4.48 -4.17
N ALA A 39 -6.97 -5.02 -4.60
CA ALA A 39 -5.66 -4.76 -4.03
C ALA A 39 -4.56 -5.05 -5.06
N PHE A 40 -3.35 -4.65 -4.73
CA PHE A 40 -2.13 -5.09 -5.38
C PHE A 40 -1.50 -6.23 -4.57
N GLY A 41 -1.18 -7.33 -5.25
CA GLY A 41 -0.65 -8.54 -4.64
C GLY A 41 0.88 -8.59 -4.50
N ALA A 42 1.60 -7.75 -5.25
CA ALA A 42 3.06 -7.70 -5.23
C ALA A 42 3.53 -6.28 -4.95
N PHE A 43 4.27 -6.14 -3.85
CA PHE A 43 4.83 -4.88 -3.39
C PHE A 43 5.99 -5.17 -2.45
N GLU A 44 6.87 -4.18 -2.30
CA GLU A 44 7.94 -4.17 -1.32
C GLU A 44 8.06 -2.77 -0.72
N GLY A 45 8.75 -2.66 0.41
CA GLY A 45 8.98 -1.35 0.99
C GLY A 45 9.67 -1.38 2.34
N THR A 46 10.01 -0.19 2.81
CA THR A 46 10.66 0.04 4.10
C THR A 46 10.01 1.22 4.81
N ALA A 47 10.00 1.16 6.14
CA ALA A 47 9.57 2.24 7.01
C ALA A 47 10.72 2.61 7.94
N THR A 48 11.17 3.86 7.87
CA THR A 48 12.08 4.46 8.85
C THR A 48 11.24 5.15 9.92
N ILE A 49 11.35 4.68 11.15
CA ILE A 49 10.64 5.22 12.30
C ILE A 49 11.64 5.97 13.18
N ASP A 50 11.23 7.15 13.63
CA ASP A 50 11.94 7.97 14.60
C ASP A 50 11.07 8.10 15.85
N GLY A 51 11.48 7.42 16.91
CA GLY A 51 10.73 7.32 18.16
C GLY A 51 10.79 8.59 19.00
N ASP A 52 11.80 9.43 18.79
CA ASP A 52 11.97 10.71 19.49
C ASP A 52 11.14 11.82 18.82
N ASP A 53 11.07 11.81 17.49
CA ASP A 53 10.27 12.72 16.69
C ASP A 53 9.61 11.99 15.51
N PRO A 54 8.36 11.52 15.68
CA PRO A 54 7.62 10.81 14.64
C PRO A 54 7.45 11.58 13.34
N SER A 55 7.57 12.92 13.34
CA SER A 55 7.47 13.72 12.11
C SER A 55 8.66 13.52 11.15
N ARG A 56 9.77 12.98 11.66
CA ARG A 56 10.95 12.58 10.87
C ARG A 56 10.86 11.16 10.32
N SER A 57 9.80 10.42 10.66
CA SER A 57 9.58 9.07 10.12
C SER A 57 9.19 9.14 8.64
N ALA A 58 9.58 8.13 7.88
CA ALA A 58 9.33 8.03 6.45
C ALA A 58 8.98 6.60 6.04
N VAL A 59 8.21 6.46 4.97
CA VAL A 59 7.87 5.16 4.38
C VAL A 59 8.10 5.23 2.88
N SER A 60 8.77 4.22 2.32
CA SER A 60 8.96 4.04 0.89
C SER A 60 8.40 2.69 0.47
N VAL A 61 7.57 2.68 -0.56
CA VAL A 61 6.91 1.48 -1.09
C VAL A 61 7.07 1.49 -2.61
N SER A 62 7.29 0.32 -3.19
CA SER A 62 7.17 0.08 -4.62
C SER A 62 6.14 -1.02 -4.85
N ILE A 63 5.16 -0.75 -5.71
CA ILE A 63 4.06 -1.67 -6.01
C ILE A 63 4.15 -2.10 -7.48
N ASP A 64 4.11 -3.40 -7.75
CA ASP A 64 3.95 -3.90 -9.12
C ASP A 64 2.49 -3.71 -9.55
N VAL A 65 2.28 -2.85 -10.54
CA VAL A 65 0.96 -2.47 -11.03
C VAL A 65 0.24 -3.64 -11.70
N ALA A 66 0.97 -4.58 -12.31
CA ALA A 66 0.40 -5.77 -12.92
C ALA A 66 -0.30 -6.68 -11.89
N SER A 67 0.09 -6.57 -10.62
CA SER A 67 -0.44 -7.39 -9.53
C SER A 67 -1.83 -6.97 -9.03
N ILE A 68 -2.49 -6.02 -9.71
CA ILE A 68 -3.88 -5.64 -9.42
C ILE A 68 -4.82 -6.84 -9.52
N GLU A 69 -5.67 -7.00 -8.51
CA GLU A 69 -6.64 -8.08 -8.38
C GLU A 69 -7.95 -7.56 -7.80
N THR A 70 -9.05 -7.79 -8.52
CA THR A 70 -10.41 -7.40 -8.10
C THR A 70 -11.36 -8.59 -8.02
N ARG A 71 -10.84 -9.83 -8.09
CA ARG A 71 -11.58 -11.10 -8.16
C ARG A 71 -12.40 -11.23 -9.45
N ASN A 72 -11.96 -10.57 -10.52
CA ASN A 72 -12.58 -10.66 -11.84
C ASN A 72 -11.51 -10.43 -12.90
N SER A 73 -11.07 -11.52 -13.53
CA SER A 73 -9.96 -11.50 -14.50
C SER A 73 -10.20 -10.53 -15.66
N MET A 74 -11.41 -10.47 -16.22
CA MET A 74 -11.72 -9.55 -17.32
C MET A 74 -11.57 -8.08 -16.91
N ARG A 75 -11.98 -7.75 -15.68
CA ARG A 75 -11.79 -6.39 -15.16
C ARG A 75 -10.33 -6.12 -14.85
N ASP A 76 -9.61 -7.08 -14.32
CA ASP A 76 -8.19 -6.93 -13.99
C ASP A 76 -7.35 -6.72 -15.26
N ASP A 77 -7.63 -7.47 -16.33
CA ASP A 77 -7.01 -7.30 -17.64
C ASP A 77 -7.31 -5.92 -18.25
N HIS A 78 -8.55 -5.44 -18.11
CA HIS A 78 -8.92 -4.09 -18.55
C HIS A 78 -8.21 -3.00 -17.72
N LEU A 79 -8.09 -3.17 -16.40
CA LEU A 79 -7.40 -2.22 -15.54
C LEU A 79 -5.90 -2.14 -15.83
N ARG A 80 -5.28 -3.23 -16.33
CA ARG A 80 -3.88 -3.25 -16.76
C ARG A 80 -3.64 -2.58 -18.12
N SER A 81 -4.69 -2.34 -18.91
CA SER A 81 -4.59 -1.70 -20.21
C SER A 81 -4.26 -0.21 -20.10
N ASN A 82 -3.95 0.40 -21.24
CA ASN A 82 -3.71 1.84 -21.37
C ASN A 82 -4.95 2.71 -21.15
N ASP A 83 -6.13 2.13 -21.03
CA ASP A 83 -7.35 2.86 -20.66
C ASP A 83 -7.33 3.25 -19.16
N PHE A 84 -6.48 2.60 -18.37
CA PHE A 84 -6.34 2.83 -16.92
C PHE A 84 -4.88 2.95 -16.49
N LEU A 85 -4.27 1.83 -16.09
CA LEU A 85 -2.97 1.84 -15.41
C LEU A 85 -1.78 1.81 -16.37
N ASP A 86 -2.02 1.42 -17.63
CA ASP A 86 -1.02 1.37 -18.67
C ASP A 86 0.28 0.66 -18.23
N VAL A 87 0.11 -0.56 -17.70
CA VAL A 87 1.19 -1.37 -17.10
C VAL A 87 2.46 -1.45 -17.95
N PRO A 88 2.40 -1.59 -19.29
CA PRO A 88 3.61 -1.64 -20.11
C PRO A 88 4.48 -0.37 -20.02
N ASN A 89 3.88 0.80 -19.79
CA ASN A 89 4.59 2.07 -19.68
C ASN A 89 4.84 2.50 -18.22
N PHE A 90 3.97 2.09 -17.29
CA PHE A 90 4.07 2.40 -15.86
C PHE A 90 3.94 1.12 -15.00
N PRO A 91 4.98 0.27 -14.99
CA PRO A 91 4.91 -1.04 -14.32
C PRO A 91 4.98 -0.95 -12.78
N ALA A 92 5.43 0.18 -12.23
CA ALA A 92 5.57 0.39 -10.79
C ALA A 92 5.00 1.73 -10.34
N ILE A 93 4.47 1.76 -9.11
CA ILE A 93 4.02 2.96 -8.37
C ILE A 93 4.82 3.07 -7.09
#